data_AF-A0A354ZBF4-F1
#
_entry.id   AF-A0A354ZBF4-F1
#
_cell.length_a   1.000
_cell.length_b   1.000
_cell.length_c   1.000
_cell.angle_alpha   90.00
_cell.angle_beta   90.00
_cell.angle_gamma   90.00
#
_symmetry.space_group_name_H-M   'P 1'
#
loop_
_entity.id
_entity.type
_entity.pdbx_description
1 polymer ?
#
loop_
_entity_poly.entity_id
_entity_poly.type
_entity_poly.pdbx_seq_one_letter_code
_entity_poly.pdbx_strand_id
1 'polypeptide(L)'
;MHTHSRSMLILTLAAIVAIHPVPLLSAPSEEITVSLITILPGPSLYAAFGHSAIRIVDRQKGTDRLYNYGISVHPFDARFALGMLTGHMEFMVAALDTQESFAFYRDVENRTIIEQVLN
;
A
#
# COMPACT_ATOMS: atom_id res chain seq x y z
N MET A 1 -42.42 3.83 50.07
CA MET A 1 -42.00 3.93 48.65
C MET A 1 -40.53 3.57 48.57
N HIS A 2 -40.23 2.38 48.06
CA HIS A 2 -38.88 1.82 47.95
C HIS A 2 -38.15 2.40 46.73
N THR A 3 -36.90 2.83 46.91
CA THR A 3 -35.97 3.13 45.80
C THR A 3 -34.70 2.30 45.97
N HIS A 4 -34.76 1.04 45.53
CA HIS A 4 -33.57 0.22 45.30
C HIS A 4 -33.33 0.08 43.80
N SER A 5 -32.06 -0.13 43.45
CA SER A 5 -31.62 -0.74 42.20
C SER A 5 -31.62 0.15 40.95
N ARG A 6 -30.66 1.08 40.89
CA ARG A 6 -30.08 1.49 39.61
C ARG A 6 -28.55 1.44 39.59
N SER A 7 -27.91 1.43 40.77
CA SER A 7 -26.44 1.44 40.87
C SER A 7 -25.75 0.08 40.63
N MET A 8 -26.51 -1.02 40.51
CA MET A 8 -25.94 -2.37 40.41
C MET A 8 -25.87 -2.95 38.99
N LEU A 9 -26.24 -2.17 37.96
CA LEU A 9 -26.19 -2.62 36.55
C LEU A 9 -25.02 -2.02 35.75
N ILE A 10 -24.28 -1.05 36.31
CA ILE A 10 -23.13 -0.41 35.61
C ILE A 10 -21.81 -1.16 35.89
N LEU A 11 -21.74 -1.97 36.94
CA LEU A 11 -20.50 -2.67 37.32
C LEU A 11 -20.29 -4.03 36.63
N THR A 12 -21.30 -4.60 35.96
CA THR A 12 -21.18 -5.92 35.33
C THR A 12 -20.65 -5.90 33.88
N LEU A 13 -20.67 -4.76 33.19
CA LEU A 13 -20.20 -4.68 31.80
C LEU A 13 -18.68 -4.41 31.68
N ALA A 14 -18.04 -3.87 32.73
CA ALA A 14 -16.60 -3.61 32.74
C ALA A 14 -15.73 -4.87 32.92
N ALA A 15 -16.31 -5.98 33.40
CA ALA A 15 -15.56 -7.19 33.71
C ALA A 15 -15.37 -8.16 32.53
N ILE A 16 -16.19 -8.05 31.46
CA ILE A 16 -16.11 -8.97 30.31
C ILE A 16 -15.04 -8.53 29.29
N VAL A 17 -14.67 -7.25 29.27
CA VAL A 17 -13.65 -6.74 28.32
C VAL A 17 -12.22 -7.13 28.73
N ALA A 18 -11.98 -7.53 29.97
CA ALA A 18 -10.63 -7.78 30.50
C ALA A 18 -10.08 -9.21 30.25
N ILE A 19 -10.87 -10.13 29.68
CA ILE A 19 -10.49 -11.56 29.59
C ILE A 19 -10.05 -11.99 28.18
N HIS A 20 -10.12 -11.11 27.18
CA HIS A 20 -9.51 -11.40 25.90
C HIS A 20 -8.04 -11.03 25.97
N PRO A 21 -7.09 -12.00 26.00
CA PRO A 21 -5.70 -11.67 25.73
C PRO A 21 -5.68 -11.06 24.33
N VAL A 22 -5.44 -9.75 24.26
CA VAL A 22 -5.02 -9.12 23.01
C VAL A 22 -3.79 -9.91 22.60
N PRO A 23 -3.79 -10.62 21.46
CA PRO A 23 -2.59 -11.28 21.01
C PRO A 23 -1.51 -10.18 20.96
N LEU A 24 -0.44 -10.34 21.74
CA LEU A 24 0.76 -9.57 21.50
C LEU A 24 1.11 -9.89 20.05
N LEU A 25 0.89 -8.94 19.14
CA LEU A 25 1.54 -9.02 17.86
C LEU A 25 3.01 -9.13 18.18
N SER A 26 3.63 -10.24 17.76
CA SER A 26 5.07 -10.34 17.69
C SER A 26 5.57 -9.04 17.08
N ALA A 27 6.57 -8.40 17.69
CA ALA A 27 7.21 -7.26 17.05
C ALA A 27 7.53 -7.69 15.61
N PRO A 28 7.09 -6.93 14.59
CA PRO A 28 7.35 -7.29 13.20
C PRO A 28 8.85 -7.57 13.10
N SER A 29 9.23 -8.72 12.57
CA SER A 29 10.66 -8.94 12.36
C SER A 29 11.11 -7.83 11.41
N GLU A 30 12.06 -7.00 11.85
CA GLU A 30 12.62 -5.91 11.02
C GLU A 30 13.38 -6.46 9.79
N GLU A 31 13.29 -7.75 9.52
CA GLU A 31 13.93 -8.43 8.42
C GLU A 31 13.25 -8.11 7.10
N ILE A 32 11.91 -7.99 7.09
CA ILE A 32 11.14 -7.62 5.90
C ILE A 32 10.42 -6.30 6.16
N THR A 33 10.68 -5.29 5.33
CA THR A 33 9.88 -4.06 5.29
C THR A 33 9.03 -4.06 4.02
N VAL A 34 7.73 -3.84 4.18
CA VAL A 34 6.78 -3.71 3.09
C VAL A 34 6.27 -2.29 3.05
N SER A 35 6.40 -1.63 1.90
CA SER A 35 5.88 -0.28 1.70
C SER A 35 4.91 -0.22 0.52
N LEU A 36 3.83 0.54 0.68
CA LEU A 36 3.07 1.06 -0.44
C LEU A 36 3.79 2.28 -1.00
N ILE A 37 4.12 2.22 -2.28
CA ILE A 37 4.69 3.33 -3.03
C ILE A 37 3.59 3.92 -3.90
N THR A 38 3.34 5.22 -3.78
CA THR A 38 2.42 5.97 -4.63
C THR A 38 3.22 6.93 -5.50
N ILE A 39 3.12 6.77 -6.81
CA ILE A 39 3.80 7.63 -7.78
C ILE A 39 2.74 8.53 -8.40
N LEU A 40 2.80 9.82 -8.09
CA LEU A 40 1.78 10.79 -8.49
C LEU A 40 1.67 10.95 -10.01
N PRO A 41 0.56 11.54 -10.51
CA PRO A 41 0.37 11.84 -11.92
C PRO A 41 1.57 12.54 -12.59
N GLY A 42 1.80 12.22 -13.86
CA GLY A 42 2.79 12.85 -14.72
C GLY A 42 2.19 13.40 -16.01
N PRO A 43 2.98 14.13 -16.83
CA PRO A 43 2.49 14.81 -18.02
C PRO A 43 2.17 13.88 -19.20
N SER A 44 2.77 12.68 -19.24
CA SER A 44 2.52 11.69 -20.28
C SER A 44 1.17 10.99 -20.08
N LEU A 45 0.49 10.64 -21.17
CA LEU A 45 -0.81 9.93 -21.12
C LEU A 45 -0.78 8.70 -20.21
N TYR A 46 0.27 7.87 -20.33
CA TYR A 46 0.40 6.66 -19.51
C TYR A 46 0.61 6.93 -18.01
N ALA A 47 0.98 8.15 -17.64
CA ALA A 47 1.23 8.58 -16.27
C ALA A 47 0.13 9.49 -15.73
N ALA A 48 -0.92 9.79 -16.51
CA ALA A 48 -1.89 10.85 -16.21
C ALA A 48 -2.68 10.64 -14.90
N PHE A 49 -2.82 9.41 -14.43
CA PHE A 49 -3.55 9.07 -13.20
C PHE A 49 -2.63 8.67 -12.03
N GLY A 50 -1.31 8.65 -12.26
CA GLY A 50 -0.39 8.03 -11.33
C GLY A 50 -0.55 6.52 -11.27
N HIS A 51 0.22 5.89 -10.38
CA HIS A 51 0.11 4.46 -10.12
C HIS A 51 0.73 4.09 -8.77
N SER A 52 0.45 2.86 -8.34
CA SER A 52 1.01 2.30 -7.11
C SER A 52 2.02 1.20 -7.42
N ALA A 53 2.91 0.98 -6.47
CA ALA A 53 3.82 -0.15 -6.42
C ALA A 53 3.94 -0.67 -4.99
N ILE A 54 4.32 -1.93 -4.83
CA ILE A 54 4.70 -2.50 -3.53
C ILE A 54 6.21 -2.63 -3.51
N ARG A 55 6.85 -2.04 -2.51
CA ARG A 55 8.28 -2.24 -2.25
C ARG A 55 8.45 -3.29 -1.16
N ILE A 56 9.36 -4.23 -1.39
CA ILE A 56 9.77 -5.23 -0.41
C ILE A 56 11.27 -5.11 -0.22
N VAL A 57 11.67 -4.79 1.01
CA VAL A 57 13.07 -4.83 1.45
C VAL A 57 13.25 -6.05 2.34
N ASP A 58 14.06 -7.00 1.90
CA ASP A 58 14.46 -8.19 2.66
C ASP A 58 15.92 -8.04 3.10
N ARG A 59 16.13 -7.72 4.37
CA ARG A 59 17.45 -7.51 4.97
C ARG A 59 18.24 -8.81 5.13
N GLN A 60 17.58 -9.96 5.29
CA GLN A 60 18.27 -11.25 5.37
C GLN A 60 18.88 -11.63 4.02
N LYS A 61 18.14 -11.37 2.92
CA LYS A 61 18.61 -11.65 1.55
C LYS A 61 19.35 -10.49 0.90
N GLY A 62 19.33 -9.31 1.53
CA GLY A 62 19.93 -8.09 0.99
C GLY A 62 19.24 -7.59 -0.29
N THR A 63 17.94 -7.87 -0.47
CA THR A 63 17.19 -7.50 -1.67
C THR A 63 16.24 -6.35 -1.42
N ASP A 64 16.14 -5.43 -2.38
CA ASP A 64 15.18 -4.33 -2.40
C ASP A 64 14.49 -4.32 -3.76
N ARG A 65 13.20 -4.66 -3.79
CA ARG A 65 12.45 -4.86 -5.03
C ARG A 65 11.17 -4.03 -5.03
N LEU A 66 10.89 -3.40 -6.16
CA LEU A 66 9.68 -2.63 -6.42
C LEU A 66 8.78 -3.39 -7.41
N TYR A 67 7.62 -3.83 -6.94
CA TYR A 67 6.59 -4.49 -7.74
C TYR A 67 5.62 -3.43 -8.26
N ASN A 68 5.81 -3.05 -9.52
CA ASN A 68 5.07 -1.96 -10.17
C ASN A 68 3.75 -2.46 -10.78
N TYR A 69 2.63 -1.85 -10.39
CA TYR A 69 1.28 -2.19 -10.87
C TYR A 69 0.72 -1.23 -11.93
N GLY A 70 1.52 -0.28 -12.42
CA GLY A 70 1.11 0.74 -13.39
C GLY A 70 1.46 0.43 -14.86
N ILE A 71 1.82 -0.81 -15.18
CA ILE A 71 2.35 -1.17 -16.49
C ILE A 71 1.26 -1.80 -17.35
N SER A 72 1.07 -1.31 -18.58
CA SER A 72 0.17 -1.97 -19.52
C SER A 72 0.83 -3.15 -20.21
N VAL A 73 0.04 -4.19 -20.47
CA VAL A 73 0.44 -5.35 -21.29
C VAL A 73 0.72 -4.94 -22.75
N HIS A 74 0.09 -3.85 -23.22
CA HIS A 74 0.15 -3.38 -24.60
C HIS A 74 0.51 -1.88 -24.69
N PRO A 75 1.73 -1.48 -24.27
CA PRO A 75 2.09 -0.07 -24.11
C PRO A 75 2.17 0.73 -25.42
N PHE A 76 2.26 0.06 -26.58
CA PHE A 76 2.35 0.68 -27.91
C PHE A 76 1.07 0.54 -28.75
N ASP A 77 0.00 -0.05 -28.20
CA ASP A 77 -1.27 -0.18 -28.91
C ASP A 77 -2.04 1.15 -28.85
N ALA A 78 -2.56 1.63 -29.98
CA ALA A 78 -3.40 2.84 -30.01
C ALA A 78 -4.65 2.72 -29.11
N ARG A 79 -5.11 1.49 -28.85
CA ARG A 79 -6.21 1.18 -27.94
C ARG A 79 -5.85 1.39 -26.47
N PHE A 80 -4.57 1.53 -26.11
CA PHE A 80 -4.13 1.86 -24.75
C PHE A 80 -4.86 3.10 -24.23
N ALA A 81 -4.91 4.17 -25.03
CA ALA A 81 -5.58 5.42 -24.67
C ALA A 81 -7.08 5.20 -24.40
N LEU A 82 -7.76 4.43 -25.25
CA LEU A 82 -9.18 4.13 -25.10
C LEU A 82 -9.44 3.22 -23.90
N GLY A 83 -8.59 2.21 -23.69
CA GLY A 83 -8.65 1.31 -22.53
C GLY A 83 -8.49 2.08 -21.22
N MET A 84 -7.57 3.05 -21.18
CA MET A 84 -7.38 3.93 -20.02
C MET A 84 -8.62 4.80 -19.75
N LEU A 85 -9.17 5.45 -20.78
CA LEU A 85 -10.35 6.32 -20.63
C LEU A 85 -11.62 5.54 -20.23
N THR A 86 -11.74 4.30 -20.68
CA THR A 86 -12.91 3.44 -20.41
C THR A 86 -12.73 2.58 -19.16
N GLY A 87 -11.56 2.58 -18.52
CA GLY A 87 -11.25 1.73 -17.36
C GLY A 87 -11.05 0.24 -17.68
N HIS A 88 -10.86 -0.13 -18.95
CA HIS A 88 -10.68 -1.52 -19.42
C HIS A 88 -9.23 -1.83 -19.84
N MET A 89 -8.26 -1.08 -19.30
CA MET A 89 -6.86 -1.30 -19.65
C MET A 89 -6.34 -2.58 -19.00
N GLU A 90 -5.65 -3.41 -19.77
CA GLU A 90 -4.96 -4.59 -19.25
C GLU A 90 -3.62 -4.17 -18.64
N PHE A 91 -3.44 -4.50 -17.37
CA PHE A 91 -2.23 -4.22 -16.60
C PHE A 91 -1.44 -5.49 -16.31
N MET A 92 -0.14 -5.32 -16.11
CA MET A 92 0.76 -6.34 -15.60
C MET A 92 1.61 -5.79 -14.45
N VAL A 93 2.18 -6.72 -13.68
CA VAL A 93 3.14 -6.41 -12.63
C VAL A 93 4.54 -6.65 -13.13
N ALA A 94 5.45 -5.71 -12.89
CA ALA A 94 6.89 -5.92 -13.09
C ALA A 94 7.64 -5.80 -11.78
N ALA A 95 8.57 -6.73 -11.53
CA ALA A 95 9.51 -6.65 -10.42
C ALA A 95 10.77 -5.92 -10.87
N LEU A 96 10.95 -4.70 -10.39
CA LEU A 96 12.04 -3.79 -10.76
C LEU A 96 13.02 -3.60 -9.60
N ASP A 97 14.20 -3.06 -9.90
CA ASP A 97 15.07 -2.51 -8.86
C ASP A 97 14.46 -1.20 -8.32
N THR A 98 14.42 -1.05 -6.99
CA THR A 98 13.78 0.10 -6.36
C THR A 98 14.53 1.40 -6.65
N GLN A 99 15.86 1.37 -6.55
CA GLN A 99 16.68 2.58 -6.69
C GLN A 99 16.64 3.10 -8.12
N GLU A 100 16.79 2.22 -9.10
CA GLU A 100 16.69 2.56 -10.52
C GLU A 100 15.29 3.10 -10.85
N SER A 101 14.23 2.46 -10.33
CA SER A 101 12.86 2.93 -10.54
C SER A 101 12.64 4.32 -9.94
N PHE A 102 13.13 4.57 -8.72
CA PHE A 102 12.99 5.88 -8.08
C PHE A 102 13.76 6.96 -8.82
N ALA A 103 14.96 6.67 -9.31
CA ALA A 103 15.73 7.58 -10.13
C ALA A 103 14.99 7.90 -11.44
N PHE A 104 14.43 6.89 -12.12
CA PHE A 104 13.64 7.13 -13.31
C PHE A 104 12.41 8.03 -13.04
N TYR A 105 11.59 7.69 -12.07
CA TYR A 105 10.37 8.47 -11.80
C TYR A 105 10.66 9.89 -11.33
N ARG A 106 11.64 10.07 -10.45
CA ARG A 106 11.99 11.39 -9.91
C ARG A 106 12.78 12.23 -10.89
N ASP A 107 13.83 11.66 -11.50
CA ASP A 107 14.85 12.44 -12.21
C ASP A 107 14.57 12.52 -13.72
N VAL A 108 13.88 11.52 -14.29
CA VAL A 108 13.52 11.49 -15.72
C VAL A 108 12.09 11.96 -15.93
N GLU A 109 11.13 11.41 -15.18
CA GLU A 109 9.71 11.78 -15.33
C GLU A 109 9.30 13.01 -14.51
N ASN A 110 10.15 13.49 -13.59
CA ASN A 110 9.86 14.59 -12.66
C ASN A 110 8.56 14.36 -11.86
N ARG A 111 8.36 13.12 -11.38
CA ARG A 111 7.18 12.69 -10.62
C ARG A 111 7.48 12.58 -9.14
N THR A 112 6.48 12.93 -8.34
CA THR A 112 6.54 12.77 -6.88
C THR A 112 6.27 11.32 -6.49
N ILE A 113 7.10 10.80 -5.59
CA ILE A 113 6.98 9.46 -5.01
C ILE A 113 6.68 9.62 -3.52
N ILE A 114 5.64 8.93 -3.05
CA ILE A 114 5.26 8.87 -1.64
C ILE A 114 5.44 7.42 -1.19
N GLU A 115 6.14 7.22 -0.06
CA GLU A 115 6.34 5.91 0.55
C GLU A 115 5.55 5.83 1.87
N GLN A 116 4.72 4.80 2.01
CA GLN A 116 4.02 4.46 3.24
C GLN A 116 4.42 3.06 3.68
N VAL A 117 5.19 2.95 4.76
CA VAL A 117 5.54 1.68 5.38
C VAL A 117 4.28 1.04 6.00
N LEU A 118 4.07 -0.25 5.76
CA LEU A 118 2.83 -0.96 6.12
C LEU A 118 2.98 -1.88 7.35
N ASN A 119 4.21 -2.18 7.77
CA ASN A 119 4.50 -3.10 8.88
C ASN A 119 5.56 -2.55 9.83
#